data_AF-A0A8B6DKU8-F1
#
_entry.id   AF-A0A8B6DKU8-F1
#
_cell.length_a   1.000
_cell.length_b   1.000
_cell.length_c   1.000
_cell.angle_alpha   90.00
_cell.angle_beta   90.00
_cell.angle_gamma   90.00
#
_symmetry.space_group_name_H-M   'P 1'
#
loop_
_entity.id
_entity.type
_entity.pdbx_description
1 polymer ?
#
loop_
_entity_poly.entity_id
_entity_poly.type
_entity_poly.pdbx_seq_one_letter_code
_entity_poly.pdbx_strand_id
1 'polypeptide(L)'
;MTSNLVYEDIKFDVDLVDAAKKQVEFLHLVDKEGNLYEGNLVTQAIFRYEKFWLPLLNANNNDRRRVAVPLDICWIWHCHMLSPLSYARNCYTLFGNLNNKIMVGQDRSDGLVFTEQLWKQMYPNAPFCNKDPMSFDIPSDYVSCLNYDLEAAVYRQRVFYYQVSFPHCTDNKFLENSIIRYKKFLHMKRSYPDSFIVPCFDIDFIWHSHLRNPLSYKSDTMLICGEHFGHDDSVNDRTEGSKLCQSMNETQIMWEEMYKERFTNIASMYRGLPPNGKLKNNSKDLVFQSCKKNCFH
;
A
#
# COMPACT_ATOMS: atom_id res chain seq x y z
N MET A 1 -10.39 8.04 31.68
CA MET A 1 -9.77 9.35 31.40
C MET A 1 -9.24 9.29 29.98
N THR A 2 -10.05 9.69 29.00
CA THR A 2 -9.62 9.80 27.60
C THR A 2 -8.67 10.99 27.52
N SER A 3 -7.40 10.74 27.19
CA SER A 3 -6.44 11.83 27.00
C SER A 3 -6.93 12.75 25.87
N ASN A 4 -6.87 14.07 26.09
CA ASN A 4 -7.03 15.10 25.07
C ASN A 4 -5.84 15.06 24.10
N LEU A 5 -5.69 13.98 23.35
CA LEU A 5 -4.68 13.87 22.31
C LEU A 5 -5.07 14.83 21.19
N VAL A 6 -4.29 15.88 20.98
CA VAL A 6 -4.41 16.75 19.80
C VAL A 6 -3.57 16.17 18.66
N TYR A 7 -3.93 16.47 17.40
CA TYR A 7 -3.29 15.83 16.25
C TYR A 7 -1.80 16.23 16.12
N GLU A 8 -1.40 17.39 16.62
CA GLU A 8 -0.01 17.87 16.60
C GLU A 8 0.92 16.96 17.40
N ASP A 9 0.41 16.37 18.48
CA ASP A 9 1.17 15.51 19.40
C ASP A 9 1.32 14.08 18.88
N ILE A 10 0.60 13.70 17.81
CA ILE A 10 0.75 12.39 17.18
C ILE A 10 2.18 12.25 16.66
N LYS A 11 2.85 11.18 17.09
CA LYS A 11 4.16 10.76 16.60
C LYS A 11 4.04 9.37 16.02
N PHE A 12 4.84 9.09 15.00
CA PHE A 12 4.91 7.79 14.36
C PHE A 12 6.27 7.17 14.65
N ASP A 13 6.30 5.86 14.85
CA ASP A 13 7.55 5.10 15.00
C ASP A 13 8.33 4.98 13.68
N VAL A 14 7.72 5.42 12.57
CA VAL A 14 8.26 5.37 11.21
C VAL A 14 8.57 6.77 10.71
N ASP A 15 9.73 6.93 10.06
CA ASP A 15 9.97 8.09 9.19
C ASP A 15 9.08 7.98 7.95
N LEU A 16 7.90 8.61 8.01
CA LEU A 16 6.91 8.56 6.95
C LEU A 16 7.35 9.31 5.68
N VAL A 17 8.31 10.25 5.76
CA VAL A 17 8.87 10.91 4.58
C VAL A 17 9.73 9.94 3.79
N ASP A 18 10.65 9.24 4.46
CA ASP A 18 11.46 8.19 3.85
C ASP A 18 10.58 7.02 3.34
N ALA A 19 9.60 6.59 4.15
CA ALA A 19 8.70 5.50 3.78
C ALA A 19 7.90 5.82 2.50
N ALA A 20 7.40 7.05 2.38
CA ALA A 20 6.64 7.51 1.21
C ALA A 20 7.49 7.59 -0.06
N LYS A 21 8.72 8.10 0.04
CA LYS A 21 9.66 8.11 -1.11
C LYS A 21 9.98 6.70 -1.57
N LYS A 22 10.29 5.79 -0.63
CA LYS A 22 10.52 4.37 -0.94
C LYS A 22 9.29 3.69 -1.51
N GLN A 23 8.08 4.12 -1.13
CA GLN A 23 6.86 3.63 -1.73
C GLN A 23 6.73 4.03 -3.20
N VAL A 24 6.99 5.29 -3.53
CA VAL A 24 6.98 5.76 -4.93
C VAL A 24 7.98 5.00 -5.78
N GLU A 25 9.21 4.81 -5.27
CA GLU A 25 10.24 4.04 -5.96
C GLU A 25 9.81 2.59 -6.19
N PHE A 26 9.26 1.92 -5.16
CA PHE A 26 8.76 0.56 -5.30
C PHE A 26 7.61 0.45 -6.31
N LEU A 27 6.63 1.35 -6.22
CA LEU A 27 5.49 1.37 -7.14
C LEU A 27 5.95 1.63 -8.59
N HIS A 28 6.98 2.46 -8.79
CA HIS A 28 7.60 2.65 -10.10
C HIS A 28 8.25 1.36 -10.64
N LEU A 29 8.87 0.55 -9.79
CA LEU A 29 9.44 -0.75 -10.21
C LEU A 29 8.35 -1.71 -10.69
N VAL A 30 7.24 -1.83 -9.95
CA VAL A 30 6.09 -2.67 -10.33
C VAL A 30 5.52 -2.17 -11.67
N ASP A 31 5.36 -0.85 -11.79
CA ASP A 31 4.79 -0.24 -12.98
C ASP A 31 5.64 -0.43 -14.24
N LYS A 32 6.96 -0.33 -14.08
CA LYS A 32 7.93 -0.57 -15.15
C LYS A 32 7.86 -2.00 -15.68
N GLU A 33 7.53 -2.99 -14.84
CA GLU A 33 7.37 -4.38 -15.27
C GLU A 33 6.07 -4.57 -16.08
N GLY A 34 4.97 -3.92 -15.66
CA GLY A 34 3.76 -3.73 -16.48
C GLY A 34 2.88 -4.98 -16.71
N ASN A 35 3.23 -6.13 -16.14
CA ASN A 35 2.53 -7.40 -16.29
C ASN A 35 2.10 -8.04 -14.95
N LEU A 36 2.25 -7.31 -13.83
CA LEU A 36 1.96 -7.80 -12.46
C LEU A 36 0.58 -7.37 -11.93
N TYR A 37 -0.35 -6.99 -12.82
CA TYR A 37 -1.63 -6.38 -12.43
C TYR A 37 -2.84 -7.32 -12.51
N GLU A 38 -2.76 -8.41 -13.28
CA GLU A 38 -3.84 -9.39 -13.46
C GLU A 38 -3.33 -10.66 -14.17
N GLY A 39 -4.19 -11.68 -14.22
CA GLY A 39 -3.95 -12.92 -14.97
C GLY A 39 -2.95 -13.87 -14.32
N ASN A 40 -2.50 -14.87 -15.09
CA ASN A 40 -1.74 -16.01 -14.59
C ASN A 40 -0.47 -15.63 -13.80
N LEU A 41 0.20 -14.52 -14.14
CA LEU A 41 1.37 -14.06 -13.38
C LEU A 41 1.01 -13.69 -11.94
N VAL A 42 -0.15 -13.06 -11.72
CA VAL A 42 -0.63 -12.71 -10.38
C VAL A 42 -1.00 -13.98 -9.61
N THR A 43 -1.72 -14.92 -10.23
CA THR A 43 -2.06 -16.20 -9.60
C THR A 43 -0.81 -16.99 -9.22
N GLN A 44 0.20 -17.04 -10.08
CA GLN A 44 1.50 -17.67 -9.79
C GLN A 44 2.26 -16.93 -8.69
N ALA A 45 2.25 -15.59 -8.68
CA ALA A 45 2.89 -14.81 -7.65
C ALA A 45 2.24 -15.02 -6.28
N ILE A 46 0.91 -15.18 -6.22
CA ILE A 46 0.18 -15.52 -4.98
C ILE A 46 0.58 -16.91 -4.48
N PHE A 47 0.62 -17.90 -5.38
CA PHE A 47 1.11 -19.24 -5.04
C PHE A 47 2.54 -19.19 -4.49
N ARG A 48 3.45 -18.49 -5.18
CA ARG A 48 4.85 -18.34 -4.77
C ARG A 48 4.99 -17.59 -3.44
N TYR A 49 4.16 -16.57 -3.22
CA TYR A 49 4.07 -15.85 -1.96
C TYR A 49 3.73 -16.81 -0.80
N GLU A 50 2.67 -17.60 -0.95
CA GLU A 50 2.23 -18.50 0.11
C GLU A 50 3.16 -19.70 0.31
N LYS A 51 3.57 -20.37 -0.78
CA LYS A 51 4.25 -21.67 -0.70
C LYS A 51 5.77 -21.58 -0.63
N PHE A 52 6.37 -20.48 -1.08
CA PHE A 52 7.82 -20.32 -1.08
C PHE A 52 8.28 -19.18 -0.19
N TRP A 53 7.70 -17.98 -0.34
CA TRP A 53 8.20 -16.81 0.36
C TRP A 53 7.93 -16.84 1.87
N LEU A 54 6.70 -17.11 2.29
CA LEU A 54 6.37 -17.17 3.72
C LEU A 54 7.16 -18.28 4.45
N PRO A 55 7.30 -19.51 3.91
CA PRO A 55 8.13 -20.53 4.55
C PRO A 55 9.63 -20.18 4.56
N LEU A 56 10.17 -19.57 3.50
CA LEU A 56 11.57 -19.11 3.46
C LEU A 56 11.83 -18.06 4.54
N LEU A 57 10.95 -17.08 4.68
CA LEU A 57 11.04 -16.09 5.76
C LEU A 57 10.94 -16.75 7.14
N ASN A 58 10.08 -17.75 7.29
CA ASN A 58 9.94 -18.48 8.54
C ASN A 58 11.24 -19.18 8.94
N ALA A 59 11.83 -19.92 7.99
CA ALA A 59 13.05 -20.70 8.20
C ALA A 59 14.30 -19.84 8.46
N ASN A 60 14.36 -18.63 7.89
CA ASN A 60 15.52 -17.73 7.98
C ASN A 60 15.23 -16.52 8.89
N ASN A 61 14.68 -16.78 10.08
CA ASN A 61 14.19 -15.73 10.98
C ASN A 61 15.25 -14.68 11.39
N ASN A 62 16.51 -15.10 11.56
CA ASN A 62 17.63 -14.24 11.93
C ASN A 62 18.08 -13.31 10.79
N ASP A 63 17.87 -13.72 9.53
CA ASP A 63 18.31 -12.99 8.34
C ASP A 63 17.19 -12.20 7.66
N ARG A 64 15.98 -12.12 8.26
CA ARG A 64 14.80 -11.44 7.67
C ARG A 64 15.05 -10.02 7.22
N ARG A 65 15.96 -9.29 7.89
CA ARG A 65 16.32 -7.90 7.55
C ARG A 65 17.22 -7.78 6.31
N ARG A 66 17.78 -8.88 5.83
CA ARG A 66 18.74 -8.93 4.71
C ARG A 66 18.12 -9.45 3.42
N VAL A 67 16.96 -10.11 3.52
CA VAL A 67 16.32 -10.74 2.35
C VAL A 67 15.44 -9.74 1.61
N ALA A 68 15.71 -9.55 0.32
CA ALA A 68 14.77 -8.90 -0.59
C ALA A 68 14.00 -9.95 -1.39
N VAL A 69 12.70 -9.72 -1.58
CA VAL A 69 11.79 -10.61 -2.28
C VAL A 69 11.75 -10.31 -3.79
N PRO A 70 11.66 -11.33 -4.67
CA PRO A 70 11.39 -11.17 -6.10
C PRO A 70 10.21 -10.23 -6.37
N LEU A 71 10.26 -9.44 -7.45
CA LEU A 71 9.32 -8.33 -7.66
C LEU A 71 7.85 -8.77 -7.74
N ASP A 72 7.57 -9.90 -8.39
CA ASP A 72 6.24 -10.49 -8.50
C ASP A 72 5.63 -10.79 -7.13
N ILE A 73 6.37 -11.49 -6.29
CA ILE A 73 5.97 -11.82 -4.91
C ILE A 73 5.92 -10.56 -4.04
N CYS A 74 6.86 -9.63 -4.26
CA CYS A 74 6.94 -8.37 -3.53
C CYS A 74 5.67 -7.53 -3.71
N TRP A 75 5.10 -7.55 -4.91
CA TRP A 75 3.84 -6.88 -5.20
C TRP A 75 2.66 -7.52 -4.48
N ILE A 76 2.56 -8.85 -4.46
CA ILE A 76 1.52 -9.56 -3.68
C ILE A 76 1.63 -9.23 -2.20
N TRP A 77 2.85 -9.27 -1.68
CA TRP A 77 3.10 -8.96 -0.27
C TRP A 77 2.74 -7.51 0.07
N HIS A 78 3.07 -6.56 -0.79
CA HIS A 78 2.64 -5.16 -0.65
C HIS A 78 1.12 -5.05 -0.53
N CYS A 79 0.38 -5.64 -1.47
CA CYS A 79 -1.09 -5.61 -1.47
C CYS A 79 -1.68 -6.26 -0.22
N HIS A 80 -1.07 -7.34 0.27
CA HIS A 80 -1.51 -7.99 1.51
C HIS A 80 -1.34 -7.06 2.73
N MET A 81 -0.22 -6.33 2.84
CA MET A 81 0.01 -5.39 3.95
C MET A 81 -0.98 -4.22 3.96
N LEU A 82 -1.57 -3.86 2.82
CA LEU A 82 -2.65 -2.87 2.74
C LEU A 82 -3.98 -3.36 3.32
N SER A 83 -4.09 -4.63 3.71
CA SER A 83 -5.19 -5.17 4.52
C SER A 83 -4.66 -5.55 5.90
N PRO A 84 -4.45 -4.58 6.81
CA PRO A 84 -3.65 -4.78 8.02
C PRO A 84 -4.23 -5.85 8.96
N LEU A 85 -5.56 -5.98 9.01
CA LEU A 85 -6.26 -7.00 9.80
C LEU A 85 -6.09 -8.41 9.20
N SER A 86 -6.25 -8.54 7.89
CA SER A 86 -6.06 -9.82 7.18
C SER A 86 -4.61 -10.27 7.24
N TYR A 87 -3.69 -9.33 7.02
CA TYR A 87 -2.24 -9.56 7.13
C TYR A 87 -1.86 -10.06 8.52
N ALA A 88 -2.35 -9.40 9.57
CA ALA A 88 -2.10 -9.81 10.96
C ALA A 88 -2.65 -11.21 11.27
N ARG A 89 -3.80 -11.57 10.71
CA ARG A 89 -4.42 -12.89 10.88
C ARG A 89 -3.65 -13.98 10.13
N ASN A 90 -3.37 -13.77 8.84
CA ASN A 90 -2.78 -14.79 7.98
C ASN A 90 -1.29 -15.00 8.25
N CYS A 91 -0.58 -13.93 8.60
CA CYS A 91 0.85 -14.00 8.84
C CYS A 91 1.17 -14.12 10.32
N TYR A 92 0.26 -14.56 11.21
CA TYR A 92 0.43 -14.48 12.68
C TYR A 92 1.80 -14.90 13.21
N THR A 93 2.36 -16.03 12.76
CA THR A 93 3.69 -16.53 13.19
C THR A 93 4.86 -15.66 12.70
N LEU A 94 4.65 -14.94 11.61
CA LEU A 94 5.58 -13.99 11.01
C LEU A 94 5.25 -12.54 11.39
N PHE A 95 4.04 -12.30 11.89
CA PHE A 95 3.50 -10.98 12.14
C PHE A 95 4.38 -10.31 13.19
N GLY A 96 4.75 -9.09 12.88
CA GLY A 96 5.62 -8.31 13.73
C GLY A 96 7.11 -8.55 13.56
N ASN A 97 7.52 -9.76 13.23
CA ASN A 97 8.91 -10.07 12.89
C ASN A 97 9.25 -9.75 11.43
N LEU A 98 8.28 -9.15 10.71
CA LEU A 98 8.37 -8.67 9.34
C LEU A 98 8.26 -7.15 9.30
N ASN A 99 8.98 -6.43 10.15
CA ASN A 99 9.40 -5.05 9.84
C ASN A 99 10.43 -5.09 8.69
N ASN A 100 10.03 -5.73 7.60
CA ASN A 100 10.77 -5.93 6.39
C ASN A 100 10.26 -4.88 5.43
N LYS A 101 10.92 -3.72 5.50
CA LYS A 101 10.80 -2.66 4.51
C LYS A 101 10.83 -3.33 3.14
N ILE A 102 9.80 -3.18 2.33
CA ILE A 102 9.94 -3.50 0.90
C ILE A 102 11.13 -2.66 0.42
N MET A 103 12.24 -3.35 0.15
CA MET A 103 13.52 -2.75 -0.17
C MET A 103 13.46 -2.16 -1.58
N VAL A 104 14.18 -1.06 -1.75
CA VAL A 104 14.37 -0.34 -3.01
C VAL A 104 15.85 0.02 -3.17
N GLY A 105 16.26 0.56 -4.31
CA GLY A 105 17.65 0.95 -4.56
C GLY A 105 18.69 -0.15 -4.32
N GLN A 106 19.83 0.23 -3.74
CA GLN A 106 20.95 -0.68 -3.48
C GLN A 106 20.61 -1.77 -2.46
N ASP A 107 19.88 -1.44 -1.39
CA ASP A 107 19.43 -2.41 -0.38
C ASP A 107 18.66 -3.57 -1.02
N ARG A 108 17.82 -3.26 -2.02
CA ARG A 108 17.10 -4.29 -2.78
C ARG A 108 18.05 -5.15 -3.59
N SER A 109 19.00 -4.54 -4.30
CA SER A 109 19.96 -5.27 -5.14
C SER A 109 20.79 -6.26 -4.30
N ASP A 110 21.32 -5.80 -3.18
CA ASP A 110 22.13 -6.62 -2.28
C ASP A 110 21.29 -7.72 -1.63
N GLY A 111 20.08 -7.36 -1.18
CA GLY A 111 19.15 -8.31 -0.59
C GLY A 111 18.67 -9.38 -1.58
N LEU A 112 18.52 -9.06 -2.87
CA LEU A 112 18.11 -10.03 -3.89
C LEU A 112 19.20 -11.06 -4.13
N VAL A 113 20.48 -10.65 -4.19
CA VAL A 113 21.62 -11.57 -4.34
C VAL A 113 21.67 -12.56 -3.17
N PHE A 114 21.50 -12.05 -1.95
CA PHE A 114 21.48 -12.90 -0.76
C PHE A 114 20.27 -13.85 -0.74
N THR A 115 19.07 -13.35 -1.02
CA THR A 115 17.87 -14.18 -1.07
C THR A 115 17.95 -15.25 -2.16
N GLU A 116 18.52 -14.94 -3.33
CA GLU A 116 18.63 -15.93 -4.42
C GLU A 116 19.47 -17.14 -4.01
N GLN A 117 20.51 -16.94 -3.20
CA GLN A 117 21.32 -18.03 -2.66
C GLN A 117 20.49 -18.94 -1.73
N LEU A 118 19.72 -18.35 -0.81
CA LEU A 118 18.82 -19.10 0.08
C LEU A 118 17.70 -19.80 -0.71
N TRP A 119 17.16 -19.12 -1.73
CA TRP A 119 16.12 -19.66 -2.59
C TRP A 119 16.58 -20.91 -3.33
N LYS A 120 17.78 -20.89 -3.91
CA LYS A 120 18.36 -22.06 -4.61
C LYS A 120 18.59 -23.25 -3.67
N GLN A 121 18.86 -23.00 -2.39
CA GLN A 121 19.01 -24.06 -1.39
C GLN A 121 17.65 -24.67 -1.00
N MET A 122 16.64 -23.84 -0.77
CA MET A 122 15.32 -24.31 -0.33
C MET A 122 14.44 -24.84 -1.48
N TYR A 123 14.56 -24.24 -2.66
CA TYR A 123 13.69 -24.48 -3.81
C TYR A 123 14.51 -24.60 -5.11
N PRO A 124 15.39 -25.61 -5.24
CA PRO A 124 16.31 -25.73 -6.38
C PRO A 124 15.62 -25.83 -7.75
N ASN A 125 14.36 -26.28 -7.78
CA ASN A 125 13.59 -26.46 -9.01
C ASN A 125 12.62 -25.29 -9.29
N ALA A 126 12.50 -24.30 -8.39
CA ALA A 126 11.61 -23.16 -8.57
C ALA A 126 12.40 -21.92 -9.01
N PRO A 127 11.96 -21.20 -10.06
CA PRO A 127 12.67 -19.99 -10.50
C PRO A 127 12.61 -18.91 -9.42
N PHE A 128 13.73 -18.21 -9.17
CA PHE A 128 13.74 -17.11 -8.20
C PHE A 128 12.89 -15.93 -8.67
N CYS A 129 13.07 -15.46 -9.90
CA CYS A 129 12.23 -14.44 -10.52
C CYS A 129 11.27 -15.09 -11.53
N ASN A 130 9.99 -14.72 -11.48
CA ASN A 130 9.01 -15.12 -12.49
C ASN A 130 8.55 -13.90 -13.29
N LYS A 131 8.81 -13.94 -14.60
CA LYS A 131 8.36 -12.92 -15.58
C LYS A 131 7.53 -13.54 -16.70
N ASP A 132 7.39 -14.86 -16.72
CA ASP A 132 6.76 -15.60 -17.80
C ASP A 132 5.57 -16.39 -17.24
N PRO A 133 4.33 -16.08 -17.68
CA PRO A 133 3.13 -16.78 -17.24
C PRO A 133 3.13 -18.28 -17.56
N MET A 134 4.05 -18.78 -18.38
CA MET A 134 4.19 -20.20 -18.71
C MET A 134 5.31 -20.89 -17.92
N SER A 135 6.02 -20.16 -17.05
CA SER A 135 7.20 -20.71 -16.36
C SER A 135 6.89 -21.65 -15.20
N PHE A 136 5.64 -21.67 -14.73
CA PHE A 136 5.29 -22.32 -13.48
C PHE A 136 3.86 -22.89 -13.50
N ASP A 137 3.75 -24.21 -13.41
CA ASP A 137 2.46 -24.87 -13.24
C ASP A 137 2.06 -24.85 -11.76
N ILE A 138 0.92 -24.20 -11.49
CA ILE A 138 0.28 -24.27 -10.20
C ILE A 138 -0.46 -25.61 -10.13
N PRO A 139 -0.35 -26.39 -9.02
CA PRO A 139 -1.16 -27.58 -8.83
C PRO A 139 -2.65 -27.28 -9.03
N SER A 140 -3.36 -28.12 -9.77
CA SER A 140 -4.77 -27.88 -10.12
C SER A 140 -5.71 -27.89 -8.92
N ASP A 141 -5.29 -28.49 -7.80
CA ASP A 141 -5.97 -28.55 -6.52
C ASP A 141 -5.54 -27.43 -5.55
N TYR A 142 -4.67 -26.51 -5.97
CA TYR A 142 -4.24 -25.40 -5.15
C TYR A 142 -5.40 -24.43 -4.88
N VAL A 143 -5.67 -24.24 -3.59
CA VAL A 143 -6.51 -23.17 -3.07
C VAL A 143 -5.69 -22.41 -2.03
N SER A 144 -5.60 -21.08 -2.21
CA SER A 144 -4.91 -20.20 -1.28
C SER A 144 -5.51 -20.32 0.12
N CYS A 145 -4.67 -20.45 1.15
CA CYS A 145 -5.15 -20.43 2.54
C CYS A 145 -5.20 -19.00 3.13
N LEU A 146 -4.82 -17.99 2.34
CA LEU A 146 -4.89 -16.59 2.72
C LEU A 146 -6.36 -16.13 2.68
N ASN A 147 -6.83 -15.55 3.78
CA ASN A 147 -8.23 -15.13 3.96
C ASN A 147 -8.40 -13.67 3.51
N TYR A 148 -7.96 -13.39 2.29
CA TYR A 148 -8.04 -12.09 1.62
C TYR A 148 -7.89 -12.31 0.12
N ASP A 149 -8.80 -11.74 -0.67
CA ASP A 149 -8.76 -11.83 -2.12
C ASP A 149 -7.64 -10.94 -2.68
N LEU A 150 -6.46 -11.53 -2.80
CA LEU A 150 -5.24 -10.86 -3.27
C LEU A 150 -5.29 -10.53 -4.75
N GLU A 151 -6.01 -11.30 -5.57
CA GLU A 151 -6.17 -10.99 -6.99
C GLU A 151 -6.98 -9.70 -7.15
N ALA A 152 -8.11 -9.62 -6.44
CA ALA A 152 -8.92 -8.40 -6.43
C ALA A 152 -8.15 -7.22 -5.81
N ALA A 153 -7.39 -7.43 -4.74
CA ALA A 153 -6.55 -6.39 -4.14
C ALA A 153 -5.50 -5.86 -5.13
N VAL A 154 -4.74 -6.75 -5.78
CA VAL A 154 -3.77 -6.38 -6.83
C VAL A 154 -4.44 -5.57 -7.94
N TYR A 155 -5.60 -6.02 -8.40
CA TYR A 155 -6.35 -5.29 -9.42
C TYR A 155 -6.73 -3.88 -8.95
N ARG A 156 -7.25 -3.71 -7.72
CA ARG A 156 -7.61 -2.39 -7.18
C ARG A 156 -6.40 -1.47 -7.05
N GLN A 157 -5.26 -2.00 -6.65
CA GLN A 157 -4.04 -1.22 -6.41
C GLN A 157 -3.24 -0.88 -7.68
N ARG A 158 -3.58 -1.49 -8.84
CA ARG A 158 -2.86 -1.33 -10.12
C ARG A 158 -2.68 0.12 -10.60
N VAL A 159 -3.62 1.02 -10.25
CA VAL A 159 -3.60 2.42 -10.69
C VAL A 159 -3.02 3.36 -9.63
N PHE A 160 -2.63 2.87 -8.45
CA PHE A 160 -2.21 3.72 -7.35
C PHE A 160 -0.94 4.50 -7.69
N TYR A 161 0.03 3.88 -8.37
CA TYR A 161 1.25 4.57 -8.82
C TYR A 161 0.93 5.79 -9.68
N TYR A 162 -0.07 5.70 -10.58
CA TYR A 162 -0.48 6.83 -11.40
C TYR A 162 -0.82 8.06 -10.55
N GLN A 163 -1.52 7.85 -9.44
CA GLN A 163 -2.00 8.91 -8.56
C GLN A 163 -0.82 9.64 -7.88
N VAL A 164 0.20 8.88 -7.49
CA VAL A 164 1.38 9.38 -6.73
C VAL A 164 2.66 9.52 -7.57
N SER A 165 2.55 9.44 -8.90
CA SER A 165 3.72 9.44 -9.83
C SER A 165 4.32 10.82 -10.10
N PHE A 166 3.70 11.90 -9.62
CA PHE A 166 4.16 13.25 -9.94
C PHE A 166 5.39 13.65 -9.10
N PRO A 167 6.29 14.50 -9.64
CA PRO A 167 7.52 14.89 -8.94
C PRO A 167 7.29 15.45 -7.53
N HIS A 168 6.22 16.22 -7.34
CA HIS A 168 5.87 16.80 -6.04
C HIS A 168 5.55 15.74 -4.98
N CYS A 169 5.15 14.52 -5.36
CA CYS A 169 4.88 13.44 -4.40
C CYS A 169 6.16 12.96 -3.68
N THR A 170 7.34 13.37 -4.16
CA THR A 170 8.64 13.10 -3.51
C THR A 170 9.27 14.36 -2.91
N ASP A 171 8.59 15.51 -2.99
CA ASP A 171 9.03 16.76 -2.38
C ASP A 171 8.79 16.74 -0.87
N ASN A 172 9.77 17.17 -0.07
CA ASN A 172 9.68 17.14 1.39
C ASN A 172 8.53 18.01 1.91
N LYS A 173 8.31 19.19 1.33
CA LYS A 173 7.27 20.12 1.79
C LYS A 173 5.89 19.50 1.57
N PHE A 174 5.69 18.86 0.42
CA PHE A 174 4.46 18.11 0.14
C PHE A 174 4.26 16.99 1.16
N LEU A 175 5.26 16.12 1.34
CA LEU A 175 5.18 14.97 2.25
C LEU A 175 4.93 15.39 3.71
N GLU A 176 5.62 16.42 4.21
CA GLU A 176 5.42 16.97 5.55
C GLU A 176 3.98 17.48 5.75
N ASN A 177 3.43 18.20 4.76
CA ASN A 177 2.06 18.69 4.79
C ASN A 177 1.03 17.53 4.73
N SER A 178 1.29 16.51 3.90
CA SER A 178 0.45 15.30 3.82
C SER A 178 0.47 14.52 5.13
N ILE A 179 1.61 14.45 5.82
CA ILE A 179 1.73 13.83 7.15
C ILE A 179 0.91 14.59 8.19
N ILE A 180 0.92 15.93 8.19
CA ILE A 180 0.06 16.73 9.08
C ILE A 180 -1.42 16.38 8.85
N ARG A 181 -1.84 16.29 7.58
CA ARG A 181 -3.21 15.90 7.23
C ARG A 181 -3.52 14.44 7.59
N TYR A 182 -2.56 13.54 7.50
CA TYR A 182 -2.70 12.16 7.98
C TYR A 182 -2.88 12.08 9.50
N LYS A 183 -2.15 12.88 10.28
CA LYS A 183 -2.38 13.00 11.73
C LYS A 183 -3.81 13.47 12.04
N LYS A 184 -4.30 14.49 11.34
CA LYS A 184 -5.69 14.95 11.43
C LYS A 184 -6.70 13.86 11.06
N PHE A 185 -6.40 13.06 10.04
CA PHE A 185 -7.26 11.94 9.63
C PHE A 185 -7.38 10.89 10.74
N LEU A 186 -6.27 10.48 11.36
CA LEU A 186 -6.30 9.53 12.49
C LEU A 186 -6.98 10.12 13.74
N HIS A 187 -6.74 11.40 14.02
CA HIS A 187 -7.41 12.12 15.11
C HIS A 187 -8.94 12.21 14.89
N MET A 188 -9.37 12.41 13.64
CA MET A 188 -10.79 12.38 13.28
C MET A 188 -11.38 10.97 13.47
N LYS A 189 -10.66 9.91 13.06
CA LYS A 189 -11.07 8.52 13.33
C LYS A 189 -11.22 8.25 14.83
N ARG A 190 -10.30 8.75 15.65
CA ARG A 190 -10.39 8.67 17.13
C ARG A 190 -11.63 9.37 17.67
N SER A 191 -11.94 10.55 17.12
CA SER A 191 -13.07 11.37 17.58
C SER A 191 -14.43 10.81 17.15
N TYR A 192 -14.46 10.10 16.02
CA TYR A 192 -15.66 9.46 15.46
C TYR A 192 -15.37 7.98 15.13
N PRO A 193 -15.25 7.11 16.14
CA PRO A 193 -14.81 5.74 15.96
C PRO A 193 -15.76 4.91 15.08
N ASP A 194 -17.05 5.19 15.08
CA ASP A 194 -18.04 4.46 14.28
C ASP A 194 -18.18 4.99 12.84
N SER A 195 -17.58 6.15 12.53
CA SER A 195 -17.68 6.76 11.21
C SER A 195 -16.80 6.04 10.18
N PHE A 196 -17.34 5.88 8.97
CA PHE A 196 -16.59 5.47 7.79
C PHE A 196 -16.02 6.71 7.10
N ILE A 197 -14.78 7.06 7.45
CA ILE A 197 -14.07 8.20 6.88
C ILE A 197 -13.21 7.77 5.69
N VAL A 198 -13.11 8.62 4.68
CA VAL A 198 -12.33 8.33 3.46
C VAL A 198 -11.26 9.40 3.23
N PRO A 199 -10.02 9.03 2.91
CA PRO A 199 -8.94 10.00 2.76
C PRO A 199 -8.96 10.70 1.39
N CYS A 200 -8.41 11.91 1.33
CA CYS A 200 -7.85 12.44 0.08
C CYS A 200 -6.59 11.64 -0.31
N PHE A 201 -6.15 11.70 -1.58
CA PHE A 201 -5.01 10.92 -2.07
C PHE A 201 -3.67 11.23 -1.38
N ASP A 202 -3.48 12.46 -0.91
CA ASP A 202 -2.27 12.83 -0.17
C ASP A 202 -2.22 12.14 1.21
N ILE A 203 -3.36 12.07 1.88
CA ILE A 203 -3.54 11.33 3.14
C ILE A 203 -3.41 9.83 2.88
N ASP A 204 -4.06 9.32 1.84
CA ASP A 204 -4.07 7.90 1.46
C ASP A 204 -2.66 7.39 1.12
N PHE A 205 -1.86 8.24 0.45
CA PHE A 205 -0.47 7.95 0.15
C PHE A 205 0.39 7.78 1.41
N ILE A 206 0.26 8.69 2.38
CA ILE A 206 0.96 8.55 3.66
C ILE A 206 0.43 7.35 4.44
N TRP A 207 -0.88 7.08 4.37
CA TRP A 207 -1.49 5.92 5.02
C TRP A 207 -0.95 4.60 4.46
N HIS A 208 -0.90 4.42 3.14
CA HIS A 208 -0.25 3.26 2.52
C HIS A 208 1.22 3.12 2.95
N SER A 209 1.94 4.26 3.08
CA SER A 209 3.34 4.27 3.53
C SER A 209 3.47 3.77 4.96
N HIS A 210 2.50 4.10 5.81
CA HIS A 210 2.43 3.63 7.18
C HIS A 210 2.03 2.14 7.25
N LEU A 211 1.03 1.70 6.47
CA LEU A 211 0.55 0.30 6.39
C LEU A 211 1.66 -0.70 6.02
N ARG A 212 2.64 -0.28 5.22
CA ARG A 212 3.85 -1.06 4.89
C ARG A 212 4.78 -1.34 6.08
N ASN A 213 4.46 -0.83 7.27
CA ASN A 213 5.17 -1.08 8.52
C ASN A 213 4.20 -1.67 9.54
N PRO A 214 3.80 -2.95 9.41
CA PRO A 214 2.64 -3.50 10.13
C PRO A 214 2.73 -3.43 11.66
N LEU A 215 3.94 -3.49 12.23
CA LEU A 215 4.11 -3.29 13.68
C LEU A 215 3.84 -1.87 14.11
N SER A 216 4.55 -0.93 13.49
CA SER A 216 4.45 0.48 13.82
C SER A 216 3.02 0.96 13.56
N TYR A 217 2.44 0.55 12.43
CA TYR A 217 1.04 0.83 12.11
C TYR A 217 0.08 0.32 13.19
N LYS A 218 0.22 -0.93 13.62
CA LYS A 218 -0.61 -1.48 14.69
C LYS A 218 -0.39 -0.74 16.02
N SER A 219 0.86 -0.50 16.40
CA SER A 219 1.21 0.20 17.65
C SER A 219 0.63 1.62 17.67
N ASP A 220 0.90 2.39 16.62
CA ASP A 220 0.49 3.77 16.47
C ASP A 220 -1.04 3.87 16.42
N THR A 221 -1.73 3.01 15.65
CA THR A 221 -3.21 3.05 15.58
C THR A 221 -3.88 2.57 16.87
N MET A 222 -3.31 1.59 17.58
CA MET A 222 -3.80 1.22 18.91
C MET A 222 -3.69 2.39 19.91
N LEU A 223 -2.61 3.17 19.85
CA LEU A 223 -2.42 4.35 20.71
C LEU A 223 -3.33 5.53 20.31
N ILE A 224 -3.47 5.79 19.00
CA ILE A 224 -4.18 6.95 18.47
C ILE A 224 -5.68 6.68 18.35
N CYS A 225 -6.09 5.56 17.77
CA CYS A 225 -7.49 5.25 17.49
C CYS A 225 -8.12 4.32 18.55
N GLY A 226 -7.31 3.69 19.41
CA GLY A 226 -7.80 2.70 20.39
C GLY A 226 -8.02 1.30 19.81
N GLU A 227 -7.77 1.12 18.51
CA GLU A 227 -7.93 -0.14 17.79
C GLU A 227 -6.91 -0.28 16.66
N HIS A 228 -6.72 -1.51 16.18
CA HIS A 228 -5.94 -1.75 14.97
C HIS A 228 -6.77 -1.30 13.77
N PHE A 229 -6.57 -0.05 13.35
CA PHE A 229 -7.41 0.58 12.36
C PHE A 229 -7.35 -0.19 11.03
N GLY A 230 -8.52 -0.57 10.49
CA GLY A 230 -8.62 -1.28 9.24
C GLY A 230 -8.42 -0.37 8.02
N HIS A 231 -8.12 -0.98 6.87
CA HIS A 231 -8.08 -0.31 5.57
C HIS A 231 -8.92 -1.13 4.59
N ASP A 232 -10.12 -0.64 4.27
CA ASP A 232 -11.06 -1.28 3.35
C ASP A 232 -10.92 -0.67 1.96
N ASP A 233 -10.12 -1.32 1.13
CA ASP A 233 -9.87 -0.88 -0.24
C ASP A 233 -10.92 -1.37 -1.24
N SER A 234 -11.93 -2.13 -0.80
CA SER A 234 -13.00 -2.65 -1.66
C SER A 234 -14.05 -1.59 -2.03
N VAL A 235 -14.19 -0.55 -1.22
CA VAL A 235 -15.09 0.59 -1.48
C VAL A 235 -14.41 1.57 -2.42
N ASN A 236 -14.43 1.27 -3.72
CA ASN A 236 -13.69 2.01 -4.76
C ASN A 236 -14.56 2.57 -5.89
N ASP A 237 -15.87 2.34 -5.87
CA ASP A 237 -16.82 2.93 -6.82
C ASP A 237 -16.87 4.44 -6.62
N ARG A 238 -16.59 5.20 -7.68
CA ARG A 238 -16.54 6.67 -7.67
C ARG A 238 -17.71 7.30 -8.42
N THR A 239 -18.74 6.53 -8.77
CA THR A 239 -19.96 7.05 -9.40
C THR A 239 -20.73 7.92 -8.41
N GLU A 240 -21.52 8.86 -8.93
CA GLU A 240 -22.40 9.69 -8.11
C GLU A 240 -23.38 8.82 -7.32
N GLY A 241 -23.57 9.13 -6.03
CA GLY A 241 -24.42 8.33 -5.15
C GLY A 241 -23.79 7.03 -4.65
N SER A 242 -22.59 6.65 -5.07
CA SER A 242 -21.85 5.52 -4.49
C SER A 242 -21.50 5.76 -3.02
N LYS A 243 -21.25 4.67 -2.27
CA LYS A 243 -20.82 4.74 -0.86
C LYS A 243 -19.58 5.63 -0.70
N LEU A 244 -18.59 5.49 -1.58
CA LEU A 244 -17.35 6.29 -1.51
C LEU A 244 -17.63 7.78 -1.67
N CYS A 245 -18.47 8.17 -2.64
CA CYS A 245 -18.81 9.57 -2.88
C CYS A 245 -19.60 10.17 -1.70
N GLN A 246 -20.55 9.43 -1.14
CA GLN A 246 -21.30 9.88 0.04
C GLN A 246 -20.37 10.04 1.25
N SER A 247 -19.54 9.05 1.54
CA SER A 247 -18.61 9.11 2.66
C SER A 247 -17.51 10.16 2.48
N MET A 248 -17.11 10.48 1.25
CA MET A 248 -16.21 11.62 0.95
C MET A 248 -16.86 12.94 1.36
N ASN A 249 -18.14 13.13 1.04
CA ASN A 249 -18.88 14.34 1.43
C ASN A 249 -19.03 14.43 2.96
N GLU A 250 -19.40 13.34 3.62
CA GLU A 250 -19.48 13.28 5.09
C GLU A 250 -18.11 13.57 5.74
N THR A 251 -17.04 12.99 5.20
CA THR A 251 -15.67 13.22 5.68
C THR A 251 -15.27 14.68 5.53
N GLN A 252 -15.62 15.31 4.40
CA GLN A 252 -15.36 16.72 4.17
C GLN A 252 -16.08 17.62 5.19
N ILE A 253 -17.36 17.37 5.45
CA ILE A 253 -18.15 18.12 6.43
C ILE A 253 -17.51 18.01 7.82
N MET A 254 -17.22 16.79 8.27
CA MET A 254 -16.56 16.56 9.57
C MET A 254 -15.19 17.23 9.66
N TRP A 255 -14.41 17.20 8.57
CA TRP A 255 -13.10 17.85 8.51
C TRP A 255 -13.19 19.37 8.65
N GLU A 256 -14.09 20.00 7.89
CA GLU A 256 -14.30 21.46 7.91
C GLU A 256 -14.85 21.91 9.29
N GLU A 257 -15.72 21.11 9.90
CA GLU A 257 -16.22 21.36 11.25
C GLU A 257 -15.11 21.29 12.31
N MET A 258 -14.28 20.24 12.25
CA MET A 258 -13.24 19.99 13.26
C MET A 258 -12.03 20.93 13.13
N TYR A 259 -11.57 21.18 11.91
CA TYR A 259 -10.29 21.87 11.67
C TYR A 259 -10.43 23.26 11.08
N LYS A 260 -11.64 23.70 10.71
CA LYS A 260 -11.90 25.01 10.09
C LYS A 260 -11.06 25.26 8.84
N GLU A 261 -10.75 24.21 8.09
CA GLU A 261 -9.97 24.26 6.86
C GLU A 261 -10.59 23.38 5.77
N ARG A 262 -10.26 23.61 4.50
CA ARG A 262 -10.77 22.80 3.39
C ARG A 262 -10.19 21.39 3.43
N PHE A 263 -11.06 20.40 3.24
CA PHE A 263 -10.62 19.02 3.12
C PHE A 263 -9.83 18.78 1.83
N THR A 264 -10.26 19.33 0.69
CA THR A 264 -9.65 19.09 -0.62
C THR A 264 -8.62 20.15 -1.00
N ASN A 265 -7.59 19.75 -1.76
CA ASN A 265 -6.65 20.66 -2.43
C ASN A 265 -6.22 20.10 -3.79
N ILE A 266 -5.60 20.93 -4.64
CA ILE A 266 -5.28 20.57 -6.04
C ILE A 266 -4.37 19.34 -6.16
N ALA A 267 -3.49 19.11 -5.18
CA ALA A 267 -2.53 18.01 -5.20
C ALA A 267 -3.04 16.74 -4.47
N SER A 268 -4.25 16.78 -3.89
CA SER A 268 -4.77 15.72 -3.03
C SER A 268 -5.92 14.92 -3.63
N MET A 269 -6.34 15.22 -4.86
CA MET A 269 -7.55 14.63 -5.45
C MET A 269 -7.22 13.55 -6.47
N TYR A 270 -8.20 12.66 -6.68
CA TYR A 270 -8.14 11.62 -7.69
C TYR A 270 -7.89 12.20 -9.08
N ARG A 271 -6.92 11.65 -9.79
CA ARG A 271 -6.48 12.15 -11.10
C ARG A 271 -7.18 11.45 -12.27
N GLY A 272 -8.16 10.60 -11.98
CA GLY A 272 -8.76 9.72 -12.97
C GLY A 272 -7.94 8.45 -13.21
N LEU A 273 -8.38 7.66 -14.18
CA LEU A 273 -7.62 6.51 -14.68
C LEU A 273 -6.44 6.99 -15.54
N PRO A 274 -5.35 6.20 -15.63
CA PRO A 274 -4.28 6.51 -16.57
C PRO A 274 -4.82 6.56 -18.00
N PRO A 275 -4.37 7.50 -18.87
CA PRO A 275 -4.97 7.79 -20.17
C PRO A 275 -5.14 6.60 -21.13
N ASN A 276 -4.40 5.50 -20.94
CA ASN A 276 -4.43 4.32 -21.81
C ASN A 276 -4.80 3.01 -21.08
N GLY A 277 -5.35 3.07 -19.86
CA GLY A 277 -5.60 1.87 -19.04
C GLY A 277 -4.33 1.11 -18.61
N LYS A 278 -3.16 1.53 -19.11
CA LYS A 278 -1.81 1.17 -18.69
C LYS A 278 -1.01 2.45 -18.50
N LEU A 279 -0.17 2.47 -17.48
CA LEU A 279 0.82 3.51 -17.23
C LEU A 279 1.97 3.36 -18.24
N LYS A 280 1.74 3.78 -19.49
CA LYS A 280 2.86 3.98 -20.42
C LYS A 280 3.43 5.37 -20.21
N ASN A 281 4.75 5.51 -20.42
CA ASN A 281 5.49 6.78 -20.45
C ASN A 281 4.76 7.81 -21.32
N ASN A 282 3.88 8.58 -20.70
CA ASN A 282 3.28 9.74 -21.34
C ASN A 282 4.21 10.91 -21.08
N SER A 283 4.51 11.66 -22.15
CA SER A 283 5.21 12.94 -22.03
C SER A 283 4.50 13.85 -21.03
N LYS A 284 5.27 14.66 -20.31
CA LYS A 284 4.81 15.51 -19.20
C LYS A 284 3.60 16.39 -19.57
N ASP A 285 3.40 16.70 -20.86
CA ASP A 285 2.43 17.66 -21.35
C ASP A 285 0.97 17.16 -21.37
N LEU A 286 0.73 15.85 -21.47
CA LEU A 286 -0.65 15.31 -21.56
C LEU A 286 -1.34 15.15 -20.20
N VAL A 287 -0.57 15.06 -19.11
CA VAL A 287 -1.12 14.71 -17.78
C VAL A 287 -1.67 15.93 -17.03
N PHE A 288 -1.27 17.14 -17.42
CA PHE A 288 -1.77 18.37 -16.80
C PHE A 288 -3.23 18.71 -17.16
N GLN A 289 -3.76 18.17 -18.27
CA GLN A 289 -5.14 18.48 -18.71
C GLN A 289 -6.22 17.67 -17.99
N SER A 290 -5.90 16.52 -17.37
CA SER A 290 -6.91 15.64 -16.76
C SER A 290 -7.26 15.96 -15.29
N CYS A 291 -6.54 16.88 -14.63
CA CYS A 291 -6.69 17.16 -13.20
C CYS A 291 -7.94 17.97 -12.81
N LYS A 292 -8.90 18.21 -13.72
CA LYS A 292 -10.00 19.19 -13.48
C LYS A 292 -11.43 18.70 -13.61
N LYS A 293 -11.71 17.43 -13.91
CA LYS A 293 -13.11 17.00 -14.06
C LYS A 293 -13.31 15.60 -13.48
N ASN A 294 -14.39 15.46 -12.72
CA ASN A 294 -15.14 14.21 -12.42
C ASN A 294 -15.30 13.81 -10.95
N CYS A 295 -15.24 14.73 -9.98
CA CYS A 295 -15.86 14.48 -8.66
C CYS A 295 -16.63 15.66 -8.06
N PHE A 296 -16.49 16.88 -8.60
CA PHE A 296 -17.12 18.07 -8.03
C PHE A 296 -17.64 18.97 -9.16
N HIS A 297 -18.89 18.75 -9.55
CA HIS A 297 -19.75 19.80 -10.10
C HIS A 297 -20.98 19.87 -9.22
#